data_AF-A0A951AEN4-F1
#
_entry.id   AF-A0A951AEN4-F1
#
_cell.length_a   1.000
_cell.length_b   1.000
_cell.length_c   1.000
_cell.angle_alpha   90.00
_cell.angle_beta   90.00
_cell.angle_gamma   90.00
#
_symmetry.space_group_name_H-M   'P 1'
#
loop_
_entity.id
_entity.type
_entity.pdbx_description
1 polymer ?
#
loop_
_entity_poly.entity_id
_entity_poly.type
_entity_poly.pdbx_seq_one_letter_code
_entity_poly.pdbx_strand_id
1 'polypeptide(L)'
;MQPSEALSATAQISVTLAGFAGVVVAFRSGAVHEWSTVDKFRLQILLSNSALPFLLSIFAMLLTTTGLNEIRLWRLCSIVGFVVTAAMGQILSRTYRSLTGEEMKAAGSRRWVFVSSGLLGLATTLLQLYNVIRLQTFWPFFAMIATWLCLAMIQFILLVTARPEQASDN
;
A
#
# COMPACT_ATOMS: atom_id res chain seq x y z
N MET A 1 -3.13 -2.60 23.66
CA MET A 1 -4.12 -2.94 22.63
C MET A 1 -3.89 -4.39 22.24
N GLN A 2 -4.94 -5.21 22.17
CA GLN A 2 -4.77 -6.61 21.78
C GLN A 2 -4.42 -6.70 20.28
N PRO A 3 -3.51 -7.60 19.86
CA PRO A 3 -3.13 -7.71 18.45
C PRO A 3 -4.32 -7.94 17.50
N SER A 4 -5.30 -8.73 17.94
CA SER A 4 -6.55 -8.99 17.21
C SER A 4 -7.38 -7.73 16.96
N GLU A 5 -7.53 -6.88 17.98
CA GLU A 5 -8.26 -5.62 17.91
C GLU A 5 -7.59 -4.66 16.91
N ALA A 6 -6.27 -4.55 16.98
CA ALA A 6 -5.48 -3.73 16.07
C ALA A 6 -5.57 -4.23 14.61
N LEU A 7 -5.50 -5.55 14.39
CA LEU A 7 -5.67 -6.14 13.07
C LEU A 7 -7.09 -5.94 12.52
N SER A 8 -8.11 -5.98 13.38
CA SER A 8 -9.51 -5.75 12.98
C SER A 8 -9.70 -4.30 12.55
N ALA A 9 -9.18 -3.36 13.33
CA ALA A 9 -9.20 -1.94 12.97
C ALA A 9 -8.49 -1.69 11.63
N THR A 10 -7.30 -2.26 11.40
CA THR A 10 -6.59 -2.06 10.13
C THR A 10 -7.31 -2.72 8.95
N ALA A 11 -7.94 -3.88 9.14
CA ALA A 11 -8.75 -4.51 8.10
C ALA A 11 -9.95 -3.63 7.71
N GLN A 12 -10.65 -3.06 8.70
CA GLN A 12 -11.77 -2.15 8.47
C GLN A 12 -11.32 -0.88 7.74
N ILE A 13 -10.22 -0.26 8.17
CA ILE A 13 -9.66 0.93 7.49
C ILE A 13 -9.27 0.60 6.05
N SER A 14 -8.64 -0.56 5.82
CA SER A 14 -8.22 -1.02 4.50
C SER A 14 -9.40 -1.16 3.53
N VAL A 15 -10.47 -1.87 3.95
CA VAL A 15 -11.68 -2.05 3.15
C VAL A 15 -12.39 -0.73 2.91
N THR A 16 -12.43 0.14 3.92
CA THR A 16 -13.06 1.46 3.80
C THR A 16 -12.34 2.32 2.77
N LEU A 17 -11.02 2.37 2.79
CA LEU A 17 -10.21 3.07 1.78
C LEU A 17 -10.42 2.51 0.38
N ALA A 18 -10.42 1.18 0.23
CA ALA A 18 -10.68 0.53 -1.05
C ALA A 18 -12.10 0.83 -1.57
N GLY A 19 -13.10 0.84 -0.67
CA GLY A 19 -14.48 1.20 -0.99
C GLY A 19 -14.63 2.64 -1.45
N PHE A 20 -14.07 3.60 -0.72
CA PHE A 20 -14.08 5.02 -1.13
C PHE A 20 -13.34 5.24 -2.45
N ALA A 21 -12.24 4.53 -2.69
CA ALA A 21 -11.56 4.57 -3.98
C ALA A 21 -12.47 4.10 -5.12
N GLY A 22 -13.19 2.99 -4.93
CA GLY A 22 -14.16 2.49 -5.89
C GLY A 22 -15.28 3.50 -6.18
N VAL A 23 -15.77 4.20 -5.15
CA VAL A 23 -16.77 5.27 -5.30
C VAL A 23 -16.21 6.43 -6.14
N VAL A 24 -15.01 6.93 -5.81
CA VAL A 24 -14.37 8.02 -6.58
C VAL A 24 -14.18 7.64 -8.05
N VAL A 25 -13.83 6.37 -8.32
CA VAL A 25 -13.72 5.85 -9.69
C VAL A 25 -15.07 5.84 -10.41
N ALA A 26 -16.13 5.38 -9.73
CA ALA A 26 -17.46 5.29 -10.32
C ALA A 26 -18.08 6.67 -10.63
N PHE A 27 -17.76 7.70 -9.85
CA PHE A 27 -18.29 9.06 -10.02
C PHE A 27 -17.45 9.96 -10.94
N ARG A 28 -16.24 9.56 -11.34
CA ARG A 28 -15.42 10.35 -12.25
C ARG A 28 -15.94 10.19 -13.68
N SER A 29 -16.26 11.31 -14.33
CA SER A 29 -16.93 11.39 -15.63
C SER A 29 -16.00 11.04 -16.82
N GLY A 30 -15.60 9.77 -16.91
CA GLY A 30 -14.85 9.22 -18.03
C GLY A 30 -14.64 7.72 -17.80
N ALA A 31 -14.90 6.89 -18.81
CA ALA A 31 -14.67 5.45 -18.68
C ALA A 31 -13.21 5.21 -18.30
N VAL A 32 -12.93 4.20 -17.45
CA VAL A 32 -11.55 3.90 -17.00
C VAL A 32 -10.57 3.80 -18.18
N HIS A 33 -11.05 3.42 -19.37
CA HIS A 33 -10.25 3.35 -20.59
C HIS A 33 -9.70 4.71 -21.06
N GLU A 34 -10.45 5.81 -20.87
CA GLU A 34 -10.08 7.18 -21.27
C GLU A 34 -9.11 7.87 -20.30
N TRP A 35 -8.85 7.26 -19.15
CA TRP A 35 -7.96 7.84 -18.16
C TRP A 35 -6.51 7.78 -18.63
N SER A 36 -5.73 8.82 -18.28
CA SER A 36 -4.29 8.84 -18.48
C SER A 36 -3.65 7.63 -17.78
N THR A 37 -2.57 7.10 -18.35
CA THR A 37 -1.81 5.98 -17.79
C THR A 37 -1.39 6.24 -16.34
N VAL A 38 -1.16 7.51 -15.98
CA VAL A 38 -0.79 7.96 -14.63
C VAL A 38 -1.94 7.76 -13.64
N ASP A 39 -3.18 8.08 -14.02
CA ASP A 39 -4.34 7.93 -13.13
C ASP A 39 -4.72 6.47 -12.93
N LYS A 40 -4.62 5.64 -13.98
CA LYS A 40 -4.75 4.17 -13.88
C LYS A 40 -3.70 3.60 -12.93
N PHE A 41 -2.45 4.04 -13.06
CA PHE A 41 -1.35 3.60 -12.20
C PHE A 41 -1.56 4.04 -10.75
N ARG A 42 -2.00 5.29 -10.50
CA ARG A 42 -2.34 5.78 -9.14
C ARG A 42 -3.45 4.97 -8.51
N LEU A 43 -4.52 4.67 -9.25
CA LEU A 43 -5.61 3.83 -8.78
C LEU A 43 -5.13 2.41 -8.46
N GLN A 44 -4.31 1.82 -9.32
CA GLN A 44 -3.77 0.49 -9.10
C GLN A 44 -2.89 0.45 -7.86
N ILE A 45 -1.99 1.43 -7.66
CA ILE A 45 -1.16 1.49 -6.46
C ILE A 45 -2.04 1.67 -5.21
N LEU A 46 -3.06 2.51 -5.28
CA LEU A 46 -3.96 2.75 -4.15
C LEU A 46 -4.75 1.50 -3.76
N LEU A 47 -5.30 0.78 -4.76
CA LEU A 47 -5.98 -0.48 -4.54
C LEU A 47 -5.03 -1.55 -4.02
N SER A 48 -3.80 -1.64 -4.54
CA SER A 48 -2.79 -2.57 -4.01
C SER A 48 -2.41 -2.23 -2.56
N ASN A 49 -2.18 -0.96 -2.25
CA ASN A 49 -1.80 -0.49 -0.91
C ASN A 49 -2.93 -0.57 0.11
N SER A 50 -4.18 -0.81 -0.29
CA SER A 50 -5.33 -1.03 0.60
C SER A 50 -5.76 -2.50 0.64
N ALA A 51 -5.75 -3.22 -0.49
CA ALA A 51 -6.09 -4.64 -0.54
C ALA A 51 -5.04 -5.53 0.15
N LEU A 52 -3.75 -5.24 -0.03
CA LEU A 52 -2.72 -6.07 0.59
C LEU A 52 -2.67 -5.98 2.13
N PRO A 53 -2.78 -4.80 2.79
CA PRO A 53 -2.89 -4.77 4.25
C PRO A 53 -4.16 -5.46 4.76
N PHE A 54 -5.27 -5.40 4.02
CA PHE A 54 -6.46 -6.19 4.34
C PHE A 54 -6.18 -7.70 4.32
N LEU A 55 -5.57 -8.22 3.26
CA LEU A 55 -5.22 -9.64 3.14
C LEU A 55 -4.23 -10.07 4.23
N LEU A 56 -3.25 -9.23 4.54
CA LEU A 56 -2.28 -9.48 5.62
C LEU A 56 -2.95 -9.49 7.00
N SER A 57 -3.91 -8.60 7.25
CA SER A 57 -4.68 -8.59 8.50
C SER A 57 -5.54 -9.85 8.65
N ILE A 58 -6.24 -10.28 7.59
CA ILE A 58 -7.00 -11.54 7.60
C ILE A 58 -6.08 -12.74 7.81
N PHE A 59 -4.94 -12.78 7.11
CA PHE A 59 -3.97 -13.86 7.25
C PHE A 59 -3.43 -13.95 8.68
N ALA A 60 -3.08 -12.81 9.29
CA ALA A 60 -2.63 -12.77 10.66
C ALA A 60 -3.72 -13.22 11.65
N MET A 61 -4.97 -12.78 11.46
CA MET A 61 -6.10 -13.27 12.26
C MET A 61 -6.31 -14.78 12.11
N LEU A 62 -6.25 -15.31 10.89
CA LEU A 62 -6.38 -16.75 10.65
C LEU A 62 -5.25 -17.51 11.34
N LEU A 63 -4.02 -17.00 11.33
CA LEU A 63 -2.91 -17.60 12.06
C LEU A 63 -3.15 -17.56 13.58
N THR A 64 -3.77 -16.51 14.13
CA THR A 64 -4.09 -16.45 15.56
C THR A 64 -5.11 -17.49 16.00
N THR A 65 -5.99 -17.99 15.13
CA THR A 65 -6.95 -19.04 15.50
C THR A 65 -6.32 -20.44 15.57
N THR A 66 -5.14 -20.64 14.98
CA THR A 66 -4.46 -21.95 14.96
C THR A 66 -3.78 -22.34 16.28
N GLY A 67 -3.77 -21.45 17.28
CA GLY A 67 -3.14 -21.73 18.59
C GLY A 67 -1.62 -21.89 18.52
N LEU A 68 -0.98 -21.43 17.45
CA LEU A 68 0.48 -21.45 17.32
C LEU A 68 1.14 -20.60 18.41
N ASN A 69 2.32 -21.04 18.86
CA ASN A 69 3.16 -20.26 19.77
C ASN A 69 3.39 -18.86 19.18
N GLU A 70 3.18 -17.81 19.99
CA GLU A 70 3.25 -16.40 19.58
C GLU A 70 4.51 -16.06 18.77
N ILE A 71 5.66 -16.63 19.17
CA ILE A 71 6.93 -16.44 18.47
C ILE A 71 6.87 -16.96 17.03
N ARG A 72 6.31 -18.16 16.83
CA ARG A 72 6.18 -18.77 15.49
C ARG A 72 5.16 -18.03 14.64
N LEU A 73 4.06 -17.59 15.25
CA LEU A 73 3.02 -16.81 14.59
C LEU A 73 3.60 -15.51 14.03
N TRP A 74 4.23 -14.69 14.87
CA TRP A 74 4.77 -13.40 14.43
C TRP A 74 5.92 -13.55 13.45
N ARG A 75 6.73 -14.61 13.59
CA ARG A 75 7.77 -14.93 12.61
C ARG A 75 7.18 -15.27 11.24
N LEU A 76 6.13 -16.08 11.16
CA LEU A 76 5.46 -16.39 9.89
C LEU A 76 4.82 -15.16 9.27
N CYS A 77 4.09 -14.35 10.06
CA CYS A 77 3.51 -13.09 9.58
C CYS A 77 4.59 -12.13 9.05
N SER A 78 5.74 -12.07 9.71
CA SER A 78 6.85 -11.20 9.29
C SER A 78 7.58 -11.72 8.05
N ILE A 79 7.72 -13.05 7.90
CA ILE A 79 8.26 -13.67 6.67
C ILE A 79 7.33 -13.35 5.50
N VAL A 80 6.02 -13.56 5.66
CA VAL A 80 5.03 -13.24 4.61
C VAL A 80 5.06 -11.75 4.31
N GLY A 81 5.04 -10.89 5.33
CA GLY A 81 5.13 -9.43 5.18
C GLY A 81 6.39 -8.98 4.44
N PHE A 82 7.56 -9.57 4.76
CA PHE A 82 8.81 -9.33 4.06
C PHE A 82 8.72 -9.72 2.58
N VAL A 83 8.24 -10.92 2.27
CA VAL A 83 8.12 -11.41 0.89
C VAL A 83 7.19 -10.53 0.07
N VAL A 84 6.02 -10.19 0.61
CA VAL A 84 5.04 -9.35 -0.06
C VAL A 84 5.61 -7.94 -0.30
N THR A 85 6.25 -7.34 0.72
CA THR A 85 6.82 -5.98 0.58
C THR A 85 7.98 -5.96 -0.41
N ALA A 86 8.85 -6.96 -0.38
CA ALA A 86 9.96 -7.10 -1.33
C ALA A 86 9.45 -7.31 -2.76
N ALA A 87 8.48 -8.21 -2.97
CA ALA A 87 7.87 -8.46 -4.27
C ALA A 87 7.20 -7.19 -4.82
N MET A 88 6.44 -6.48 -4.00
CA MET A 88 5.79 -5.22 -4.39
C MET A 88 6.83 -4.16 -4.76
N GLY A 89 7.88 -4.00 -3.95
CA GLY A 89 9.00 -3.09 -4.26
C GLY A 89 9.70 -3.43 -5.58
N GLN A 90 9.90 -4.72 -5.87
CA GLN A 90 10.47 -5.18 -7.14
C GLN A 90 9.54 -4.89 -8.33
N ILE A 91 8.24 -5.18 -8.22
CA ILE A 91 7.25 -4.90 -9.26
C ILE A 91 7.20 -3.39 -9.55
N LEU A 92 7.14 -2.57 -8.50
CA LEU A 92 7.09 -1.12 -8.64
C LEU A 92 8.37 -0.58 -9.25
N SER A 93 9.54 -1.10 -8.85
CA SER A 93 10.83 -0.71 -9.40
C SER A 93 10.99 -1.12 -10.87
N ARG A 94 10.51 -2.31 -11.25
CA ARG A 94 10.50 -2.76 -12.65
C ARG A 94 9.61 -1.89 -13.51
N THR A 95 8.40 -1.62 -13.03
CA THR A 95 7.43 -0.75 -13.72
C THR A 95 7.96 0.67 -13.82
N TYR A 96 8.61 1.18 -12.78
CA TYR A 96 9.28 2.48 -12.81
C TYR A 96 10.42 2.51 -13.83
N ARG A 97 11.26 1.47 -13.89
CA ARG A 97 12.37 1.41 -14.84
C ARG A 97 11.88 1.29 -16.29
N SER A 98 10.70 0.69 -16.53
CA SER A 98 10.09 0.65 -17.86
C SER A 98 9.40 1.96 -18.25
N LEU A 99 8.91 2.75 -17.29
CA LEU A 99 8.31 4.06 -17.51
C LEU A 99 9.43 5.13 -17.55
N THR A 100 10.02 5.34 -18.72
CA THR A 100 11.15 6.23 -18.97
C THR A 100 10.91 7.67 -18.47
N GLY A 101 11.97 8.38 -18.04
CA GLY A 101 11.92 9.66 -17.32
C GLY A 101 11.20 10.85 -18.01
N GLU A 102 10.74 10.70 -19.25
CA GLU A 102 9.91 11.67 -19.97
C GLU A 102 8.44 11.63 -19.48
N GLU A 103 7.86 10.45 -19.28
CA GLU A 103 6.49 10.30 -18.77
C GLU A 103 6.38 10.76 -17.30
N MET A 104 7.45 10.58 -16.52
CA MET A 104 7.53 11.08 -15.14
C MET A 104 7.64 12.60 -15.04
N LYS A 105 8.31 13.24 -16.00
CA LYS A 105 8.36 14.70 -16.13
C LYS A 105 7.00 15.25 -16.59
N ALA A 106 6.36 14.58 -17.56
CA ALA A 106 5.03 14.94 -18.06
C ALA A 106 3.92 14.74 -17.02
N ALA A 107 4.03 13.74 -16.14
CA ALA A 107 3.02 13.41 -15.14
C ALA A 107 2.95 14.38 -13.94
N GLY A 108 3.82 15.40 -13.87
CA GLY A 108 3.91 16.31 -12.71
C GLY A 108 4.08 15.57 -11.37
N SER A 109 4.56 14.32 -11.43
CA SER A 109 4.54 13.42 -10.28
C SER A 109 5.52 13.96 -9.27
N ARG A 110 5.03 14.37 -8.09
CA ARG A 110 5.84 14.87 -6.98
C ARG A 110 6.88 13.81 -6.66
N ARG A 111 8.08 13.95 -7.23
CA ARG A 111 9.24 13.06 -7.06
C ARG A 111 9.47 12.68 -5.60
N TRP A 112 9.14 13.61 -4.71
CA TRP A 112 9.16 13.43 -3.26
C TRP A 112 8.25 12.29 -2.75
N VAL A 113 7.03 12.12 -3.27
CA VAL A 113 6.10 11.04 -2.87
C VAL A 113 6.65 9.67 -3.28
N PHE A 114 7.27 9.60 -4.45
CA PHE A 114 7.87 8.34 -4.91
C PHE A 114 9.12 7.98 -4.10
N VAL A 115 10.01 8.96 -3.87
CA VAL A 115 11.22 8.77 -3.05
C VAL A 115 10.87 8.42 -1.61
N SER A 116 9.89 9.11 -1.00
CA SER A 116 9.47 8.84 0.37
C SER A 116 8.82 7.45 0.49
N SER A 117 7.97 7.05 -0.47
CA SER A 117 7.37 5.71 -0.50
C SER A 117 8.43 4.62 -0.65
N GLY A 118 9.44 4.83 -1.51
CA GLY A 118 10.55 3.90 -1.68
C GLY A 118 11.40 3.76 -0.41
N LEU A 119 11.72 4.88 0.24
CA LEU A 119 12.48 4.89 1.50
C LEU A 119 11.71 4.20 2.63
N LEU A 120 10.41 4.48 2.76
CA LEU A 120 9.54 3.84 3.74
C LEU A 120 9.38 2.33 3.46
N GLY A 121 9.26 1.94 2.18
CA GLY A 121 9.22 0.55 1.77
C GLY A 121 10.51 -0.21 2.12
N LEU A 122 11.67 0.41 1.91
CA LEU A 122 12.96 -0.17 2.31
C LEU A 122 13.08 -0.28 3.83
N ALA A 123 12.74 0.78 4.57
CA ALA A 123 12.80 0.79 6.03
C ALA A 123 11.90 -0.28 6.65
N THR A 124 10.66 -0.41 6.16
CA THR A 124 9.73 -1.45 6.62
C THR A 124 10.21 -2.85 6.27
N THR A 125 10.82 -3.06 5.10
CA THR A 125 11.41 -4.36 4.70
C THR A 125 12.57 -4.77 5.62
N LEU A 126 13.50 -3.84 5.90
CA LEU A 126 14.61 -4.09 6.83
C LEU A 126 14.09 -4.35 8.25
N LEU A 127 13.05 -3.62 8.66
CA LEU A 127 12.42 -3.81 9.96
C LEU A 127 11.74 -5.19 10.07
N GLN A 128 11.09 -5.69 9.01
CA GLN A 128 10.56 -7.06 8.98
C GLN A 128 11.69 -8.09 9.11
N LEU A 129 12.79 -7.91 8.38
CA LEU A 129 13.94 -8.82 8.45
C LEU A 129 14.53 -8.86 9.87
N TYR A 130 14.69 -7.70 10.50
CA TYR A 130 15.12 -7.63 11.90
C TYR A 130 14.12 -8.31 12.85
N ASN A 131 12.82 -8.17 12.57
CA ASN A 131 11.79 -8.84 13.36
C ASN A 131 11.85 -10.37 13.26
N VAL A 132 12.12 -10.90 12.07
CA VAL A 132 12.26 -12.35 11.86
C VAL A 132 13.44 -12.92 12.65
N ILE A 133 14.56 -12.20 12.71
CA ILE A 133 15.82 -12.68 13.29
C ILE A 133 15.88 -12.48 14.82
N ARG A 134 15.41 -11.34 15.33
CA ARG A 134 15.64 -10.93 16.73
C ARG A 134 14.38 -10.73 17.55
N LEU A 135 13.45 -9.89 17.07
CA LEU A 135 12.36 -9.39 17.90
C LEU A 135 11.22 -10.41 18.03
N GLN A 136 10.78 -11.02 16.93
CA GLN A 136 9.65 -11.97 16.90
C GLN A 136 8.39 -11.41 17.57
N THR A 137 8.16 -10.10 17.43
CA THR A 137 7.06 -9.36 18.08
C THR A 137 6.03 -8.88 17.07
N PHE A 138 4.86 -8.50 17.57
CA PHE A 138 3.74 -7.97 16.79
C PHE A 138 4.02 -6.60 16.14
N TRP A 139 4.70 -5.70 16.86
CA TRP A 139 4.76 -4.28 16.48
C TRP A 139 5.39 -4.02 15.09
N PRO A 140 6.42 -4.76 14.61
CA PRO A 140 7.00 -4.51 13.30
C PRO A 140 6.05 -4.87 12.17
N PHE A 141 5.32 -5.99 12.32
CA PHE A 141 4.28 -6.41 11.40
C PHE A 141 3.16 -5.36 11.33
N PHE A 142 2.72 -4.87 12.48
CA PHE A 142 1.71 -3.82 12.56
C PHE A 142 2.19 -2.48 11.95
N ALA A 143 3.43 -2.08 12.22
CA ALA A 143 4.01 -0.84 11.69
C ALA A 143 4.07 -0.84 10.15
N MET A 144 4.33 -2.00 9.54
CA MET A 144 4.28 -2.16 8.09
C MET A 144 2.87 -1.96 7.54
N ILE A 145 1.85 -2.59 8.14
CA ILE A 145 0.44 -2.40 7.77
C ILE A 145 0.04 -0.92 7.89
N ALA A 146 0.39 -0.29 9.02
CA ALA A 146 0.13 1.12 9.25
C ALA A 146 0.80 2.02 8.20
N THR A 147 2.05 1.72 7.83
CA THR A 147 2.77 2.47 6.79
C THR A 147 2.05 2.38 5.44
N TRP A 148 1.57 1.19 5.07
CA TRP A 148 0.82 1.00 3.82
C TRP A 148 -0.51 1.74 3.81
N LEU A 149 -1.23 1.74 4.93
CA LEU A 149 -2.46 2.52 5.09
C LEU A 149 -2.21 4.03 4.97
N CYS A 150 -1.14 4.55 5.59
CA CYS A 150 -0.75 5.94 5.44
C CYS A 150 -0.41 6.29 3.99
N LEU A 151 0.32 5.42 3.28
CA LEU A 151 0.63 5.62 1.86
C LEU A 151 -0.63 5.58 0.99
N ALA A 152 -1.55 4.64 1.26
CA ALA A 152 -2.84 4.57 0.57
C ALA A 152 -3.66 5.85 0.80
N MET A 153 -3.68 6.38 2.03
CA MET A 153 -4.37 7.63 2.37
C MET A 153 -3.76 8.83 1.65
N ILE A 154 -2.43 8.96 1.63
CA ILE A 154 -1.75 10.04 0.90
C ILE A 154 -2.10 9.96 -0.59
N GLN A 155 -2.07 8.76 -1.17
CA GLN A 155 -2.43 8.55 -2.57
C GLN A 155 -3.89 8.87 -2.85
N PHE A 156 -4.80 8.56 -1.91
CA PHE A 156 -6.21 8.90 -2.01
C PHE A 156 -6.41 10.41 -2.07
N ILE A 157 -5.78 11.14 -1.15
CA ILE A 157 -5.83 12.61 -1.11
C ILE A 157 -5.28 13.20 -2.41
N LEU A 158 -4.18 12.65 -2.92
CA LEU A 158 -3.58 13.10 -4.18
C LEU A 158 -4.47 12.78 -5.38
N LEU A 159 -5.19 11.65 -5.38
CA LEU A 159 -6.14 11.28 -6.43
C LEU A 159 -7.34 12.26 -6.43
N VAL A 160 -7.89 12.57 -5.27
CA VAL A 160 -9.05 13.49 -5.12
C VAL A 160 -8.65 14.94 -5.40
N THR A 161 -7.46 15.35 -4.98
CA THR A 161 -6.98 16.74 -5.16
C THR A 161 -6.37 17.01 -6.53
N ALA A 162 -6.02 15.96 -7.29
CA ALA A 162 -5.56 16.11 -8.66
C ALA A 162 -6.71 16.65 -9.52
N ARG A 163 -6.76 17.98 -9.64
CA ARG A 163 -7.61 18.67 -10.61
C ARG A 163 -7.31 18.08 -11.99
N PRO A 164 -8.32 17.71 -12.80
CA PRO A 164 -8.08 17.59 -14.23
C PRO A 164 -7.50 18.93 -14.66
N GLU A 165 -6.36 18.91 -15.34
CA GLU A 165 -5.87 20.09 -16.03
C GLU A 165 -7.06 20.63 -16.81
N GLN A 166 -7.48 21.85 -16.46
CA GLN A 166 -8.48 22.57 -17.22
C GLN A 166 -7.95 22.55 -18.65
N ALA A 167 -8.69 21.89 -19.53
CA ALA A 167 -8.54 22.09 -20.96
C ALA A 167 -8.59 23.60 -21.16
N SER A 168 -7.42 24.17 -21.43
CA SER A 168 -7.27 25.46 -22.05
C SER A 168 -7.92 25.34 -23.42
N ASP A 169 -9.17 25.78 -23.53
CA ASP A 169 -9.76 26.31 -24.76
C ASP A 169 -11.18 26.84 -24.47
N ASN A 170 -11.23 28.11 -24.04
CA ASN A 170 -11.91 29.20 -24.76
C ASN A 170 -11.88 30.49 -23.94
#